data_AF-A0A7C1LYX5-F1
#
_entry.id   AF-A0A7C1LYX5-F1
#
_cell.length_a   1.000
_cell.length_b   1.000
_cell.length_c   1.000
_cell.angle_alpha   90.00
_cell.angle_beta   90.00
_cell.angle_gamma   90.00
#
_symmetry.space_group_name_H-M   'P 1'
#
loop_
_entity.id
_entity.type
_entity.pdbx_description
1 polymer ?
#
loop_
_entity_poly.entity_id
_entity_poly.type
_entity_poly.pdbx_seq_one_letter_code
_entity_poly.pdbx_strand_id
1 'polypeptide(L)'
;MTNLNVDGKMVFTIFVGLIITAVFIGSIADSVFLQTNTISLTNLSATVPAAANTTFSPQLPGRQNTTVITILNGSQDFTNNFTVNTTNAQGVAGIFLFPTEDASTENILGGAVNLTFTYQDSGFLQDSGARSISTLIVIISALAMVVFVIVVLWQTSLRELLALPRRRD
;
A
#
# COMPACT_ATOMS: atom_id res chain seq x y z
N MET A 1 26.97 41.81 -5.56
CA MET A 1 26.84 41.01 -6.80
C MET A 1 26.80 39.56 -6.37
N THR A 2 25.60 38.98 -6.32
CA THR A 2 25.40 37.55 -6.05
C THR A 2 26.06 36.75 -7.17
N ASN A 3 26.97 35.85 -6.80
CA ASN A 3 27.68 35.00 -7.74
C ASN A 3 26.68 33.95 -8.24
N LEU A 4 25.95 34.24 -9.32
CA LEU A 4 24.95 33.35 -9.92
C LEU A 4 25.46 31.93 -10.18
N ASN A 5 26.77 31.75 -10.34
CA ASN A 5 27.40 30.44 -10.49
C ASN A 5 27.42 29.58 -9.22
N VAL A 6 27.39 30.18 -8.03
CA VAL A 6 27.39 29.46 -6.74
C VAL A 6 25.94 29.25 -6.28
N ASP A 7 25.13 30.30 -6.30
CA ASP A 7 23.72 30.24 -5.89
C ASP A 7 22.89 29.38 -6.85
N GLY A 8 23.13 29.48 -8.16
CA GLY A 8 22.43 28.68 -9.17
C GLY A 8 22.76 27.18 -9.09
N LYS A 9 24.04 26.84 -8.83
CA LYS A 9 24.45 25.44 -8.60
C LYS A 9 23.85 24.87 -7.31
N MET A 10 23.69 25.70 -6.28
CA MET A 10 23.09 25.31 -5.01
C MET A 10 21.61 24.99 -5.15
N VAL A 11 20.84 25.92 -5.75
CA VAL A 11 19.40 25.71 -6.01
C VAL A 11 19.20 24.47 -6.87
N PHE A 12 20.04 24.27 -7.88
CA PHE A 12 19.99 23.08 -8.72
C PHE A 12 20.30 21.78 -7.93
N THR A 13 21.30 21.80 -7.05
CA THR A 13 21.67 20.64 -6.22
C THR A 13 20.56 20.28 -5.22
N ILE A 14 19.95 21.28 -4.57
CA ILE A 14 18.82 21.08 -3.66
C ILE A 14 17.61 20.53 -4.42
N PHE A 15 17.33 21.08 -5.60
CA PHE A 15 16.21 20.65 -6.44
C PHE A 15 16.36 19.20 -6.90
N VAL A 16 17.54 18.83 -7.42
CA VAL A 16 17.84 17.45 -7.82
C VAL A 16 17.81 16.51 -6.61
N GLY A 17 18.38 16.92 -5.48
CA GLY A 17 18.36 16.14 -4.24
C GLY A 17 16.94 15.88 -3.74
N LEU A 18 16.06 16.87 -3.79
CA LEU A 18 14.65 16.74 -3.41
C LEU A 18 13.89 15.79 -4.35
N ILE A 19 14.10 15.87 -5.67
CA ILE A 19 13.42 14.99 -6.63
C ILE A 19 13.82 13.54 -6.40
N ILE A 20 15.14 13.27 -6.31
CA ILE A 20 15.64 11.91 -6.08
C ILE A 20 15.06 11.35 -4.78
N THR A 21 15.10 12.16 -3.72
CA THR A 21 14.54 11.81 -2.41
C THR A 21 13.05 11.49 -2.47
N ALA A 22 12.24 12.33 -3.13
CA ALA A 22 10.81 12.12 -3.23
C ALA A 22 10.46 10.80 -3.94
N VAL A 23 11.20 10.45 -4.98
CA VAL A 23 11.01 9.19 -5.72
C VAL A 23 11.33 7.97 -4.85
N PHE A 24 12.44 8.00 -4.11
CA PHE A 24 12.83 6.90 -3.22
C PHE A 24 11.90 6.76 -2.01
N ILE A 25 11.57 7.87 -1.34
CA ILE A 25 10.65 7.83 -0.19
C ILE A 25 9.26 7.39 -0.61
N GLY A 26 8.76 7.84 -1.77
CA GLY A 26 7.47 7.37 -2.29
C GLY A 26 7.42 5.86 -2.42
N SER A 27 8.43 5.27 -3.08
CA SER A 27 8.51 3.81 -3.28
C SER A 27 8.60 3.04 -1.96
N ILE A 28 9.33 3.55 -0.97
CA ILE A 28 9.44 2.94 0.37
C ILE A 28 8.11 3.09 1.10
N ALA A 29 7.48 4.26 1.08
CA ALA A 29 6.22 4.53 1.75
C ALA A 29 5.10 3.64 1.20
N ASP A 30 5.02 3.46 -0.13
CA ASP A 30 4.06 2.56 -0.77
C ASP A 30 4.29 1.11 -0.32
N SER A 31 5.55 0.67 -0.30
CA SER A 31 5.92 -0.67 0.17
C SER A 31 5.51 -0.87 1.64
N VAL A 32 5.80 0.09 2.51
CA VAL A 32 5.42 0.02 3.93
C VAL A 32 3.91 0.08 4.11
N PHE A 33 3.19 0.87 3.32
CA PHE A 33 1.75 0.95 3.37
C PHE A 33 1.10 -0.41 3.07
N LEU A 34 1.52 -1.06 1.98
CA LEU A 34 1.04 -2.40 1.61
C LEU A 34 1.40 -3.47 2.65
N GLN A 35 2.56 -3.34 3.30
CA GLN A 35 3.01 -4.28 4.33
C GLN A 35 2.32 -4.10 5.69
N THR A 36 1.74 -2.93 5.97
CA THR A 36 1.23 -2.59 7.31
C THR A 36 -0.28 -2.44 7.37
N ASN A 37 -0.94 -2.17 6.24
CA ASN A 37 -2.37 -1.91 6.17
C ASN A 37 -3.12 -3.05 5.47
N THR A 38 -4.39 -3.20 5.84
CA THR A 38 -5.33 -4.05 5.12
C THR A 38 -6.03 -3.26 4.03
N ILE A 39 -6.41 -3.92 2.95
CA ILE A 39 -7.09 -3.31 1.81
C ILE A 39 -8.52 -3.81 1.77
N SER A 40 -9.48 -2.91 1.63
CA SER A 40 -10.89 -3.25 1.47
C SER A 40 -11.30 -3.13 0.01
N LEU A 41 -11.83 -4.23 -0.54
CA LEU A 41 -12.48 -4.25 -1.84
C LEU A 41 -13.98 -4.27 -1.64
N THR A 42 -14.67 -3.43 -2.41
CA THR A 42 -16.12 -3.33 -2.44
C THR A 42 -16.61 -3.56 -3.85
N ASN A 43 -17.69 -4.33 -3.99
CA ASN A 43 -18.34 -4.61 -5.28
C ASN A 43 -17.40 -5.17 -6.36
N LEU A 44 -16.44 -6.02 -5.98
CA LEU A 44 -15.60 -6.71 -6.96
C LEU A 44 -16.46 -7.72 -7.71
N SER A 45 -16.67 -7.50 -9.01
CA SER A 45 -17.40 -8.45 -9.85
C SER A 45 -16.56 -9.69 -10.12
N ALA A 46 -17.13 -10.86 -9.85
CA ALA A 46 -16.48 -12.13 -10.02
C ALA A 46 -17.48 -13.16 -10.58
N THR A 47 -17.03 -14.06 -11.46
CA THR A 47 -17.90 -15.06 -12.10
C THR A 47 -17.82 -16.39 -11.37
N VAL A 48 -18.95 -16.89 -10.89
CA VAL A 48 -19.07 -18.18 -10.22
C VAL A 48 -18.81 -19.30 -11.23
N PRO A 49 -17.97 -20.31 -10.90
CA PRO A 49 -17.83 -21.50 -11.72
C PRO A 49 -19.18 -22.12 -12.05
N ALA A 50 -19.26 -22.76 -13.22
CA ALA A 50 -20.48 -23.46 -13.65
C ALA A 50 -20.75 -24.76 -12.85
N ALA A 51 -19.86 -25.17 -11.95
CA ALA A 51 -19.97 -26.38 -11.16
C ALA A 51 -19.74 -26.10 -9.66
N ALA A 52 -20.60 -26.66 -8.81
CA ALA A 52 -20.43 -26.62 -7.35
C ALA A 52 -19.16 -27.38 -6.92
N ASN A 53 -18.61 -27.04 -5.75
CA ASN A 53 -17.42 -27.65 -5.15
C ASN A 53 -16.14 -27.59 -6.01
N THR A 54 -16.14 -26.80 -7.07
CA THR A 54 -14.92 -26.50 -7.85
C THR A 54 -14.30 -25.21 -7.33
N THR A 55 -12.96 -25.10 -7.41
CA THR A 55 -12.29 -23.86 -7.03
C THR A 55 -12.82 -22.72 -7.87
N PHE A 56 -13.38 -21.70 -7.21
CA PHE A 56 -13.67 -20.42 -7.83
C PHE A 56 -12.35 -19.82 -8.35
N SER A 57 -12.14 -19.89 -9.66
CA SER A 57 -10.98 -19.35 -10.38
C SER A 57 -11.02 -17.81 -10.39
N PRO A 58 -9.91 -17.07 -10.63
CA PRO A 58 -8.52 -17.25 -10.23
C PRO A 58 -8.32 -16.67 -8.81
N GLN A 59 -7.16 -16.87 -8.20
CA GLN A 59 -6.81 -16.33 -6.88
C GLN A 59 -7.37 -14.91 -6.68
N LEU A 60 -8.28 -14.74 -5.71
CA LEU A 60 -8.74 -13.41 -5.32
C LEU A 60 -7.54 -12.60 -4.80
N PRO A 61 -7.54 -11.28 -5.00
CA PRO A 61 -6.46 -10.43 -4.52
C PRO A 61 -6.29 -10.58 -3.00
N GLY A 62 -5.04 -10.68 -2.58
CA GLY A 62 -4.68 -10.88 -1.18
C GLY A 62 -4.25 -12.29 -0.82
N ARG A 63 -3.59 -12.38 0.33
CA ARG A 63 -3.11 -13.62 0.91
C ARG A 63 -4.09 -14.19 1.94
N GLN A 64 -4.75 -13.31 2.69
CA GLN A 64 -5.66 -13.68 3.77
C GLN A 64 -6.75 -12.63 3.93
N ASN A 65 -8.00 -13.05 4.07
CA ASN A 65 -9.10 -12.16 4.43
C ASN A 65 -9.08 -11.88 5.94
N THR A 66 -9.35 -10.63 6.32
CA THR A 66 -9.49 -10.21 7.72
C THR A 66 -10.95 -10.04 8.13
N THR A 67 -11.85 -9.94 7.15
CA THR A 67 -13.29 -9.88 7.35
C THR A 67 -13.98 -11.03 6.64
N VAL A 68 -15.24 -11.27 7.01
CA VAL A 68 -16.13 -12.18 6.28
C VAL A 68 -16.30 -11.64 4.86
N ILE A 69 -16.15 -12.51 3.86
CA ILE A 69 -16.35 -12.14 2.46
C ILE A 69 -17.86 -12.11 2.21
N THR A 70 -18.41 -10.92 1.96
CA THR A 70 -19.82 -10.77 1.61
C THR A 70 -19.99 -10.98 0.11
N ILE A 71 -20.96 -11.80 -0.27
CA ILE A 71 -21.22 -12.20 -1.67
C ILE A 71 -22.65 -11.85 -2.02
N LEU A 72 -22.83 -10.91 -2.94
CA LEU A 72 -24.14 -10.41 -3.34
C LEU A 72 -24.40 -10.64 -4.85
N ASN A 73 -25.64 -10.95 -5.22
CA ASN A 73 -26.11 -10.78 -6.60
C ASN A 73 -27.31 -9.83 -6.58
N GLY A 74 -27.10 -8.60 -7.04
CA GLY A 74 -28.06 -7.51 -6.81
C GLY A 74 -28.23 -7.22 -5.32
N SER A 75 -29.43 -7.43 -4.78
CA SER A 75 -29.75 -7.24 -3.36
C SER A 75 -29.82 -8.53 -2.54
N GLN A 76 -29.60 -9.68 -3.17
CA GLN A 76 -29.63 -10.98 -2.51
C GLN A 76 -28.24 -11.34 -1.97
N ASP A 77 -28.21 -11.86 -0.74
CA ASP A 77 -26.99 -12.29 -0.05
C ASP A 77 -26.81 -13.80 -0.17
N PHE A 78 -25.69 -14.19 -0.77
CA PHE A 78 -25.28 -15.57 -1.02
C PHE A 78 -24.03 -15.96 -0.21
N THR A 79 -23.65 -15.18 0.80
CA THR A 79 -22.41 -15.40 1.57
C THR A 79 -22.32 -16.82 2.14
N ASN A 80 -23.45 -17.39 2.57
CA ASN A 80 -23.50 -18.76 3.14
C ASN A 80 -23.40 -19.87 2.08
N ASN A 81 -23.60 -19.54 0.80
CA ASN A 81 -23.50 -20.49 -0.31
C ASN A 81 -22.05 -20.68 -0.79
N PHE A 82 -21.07 -20.10 -0.09
CA PHE A 82 -19.66 -20.24 -0.42
C PHE A 82 -18.84 -20.57 0.83
N THR A 83 -17.84 -21.43 0.64
CA THR A 83 -16.78 -21.68 1.61
C THR A 83 -15.52 -20.91 1.21
N VAL A 84 -14.84 -20.31 2.19
CA VAL A 84 -13.59 -19.57 1.98
C VAL A 84 -12.41 -20.39 2.49
N ASN A 85 -11.41 -20.63 1.64
CA ASN A 85 -10.11 -21.15 2.05
C ASN A 85 -9.01 -20.12 1.77
N THR A 86 -8.00 -20.07 2.64
CA THR A 86 -6.84 -19.17 2.51
C THR A 86 -5.59 -19.87 1.94
N THR A 87 -5.74 -21.14 1.57
CA THR A 87 -4.71 -21.95 0.94
C THR A 87 -5.34 -22.81 -0.15
N ASN A 88 -4.65 -22.99 -1.28
CA ASN A 88 -5.08 -23.93 -2.30
C ASN A 88 -4.64 -25.37 -1.96
N ALA A 89 -5.10 -26.33 -2.76
CA ALA A 89 -4.74 -27.75 -2.62
C ALA A 89 -3.22 -28.03 -2.73
N GLN A 90 -2.44 -27.08 -3.28
CA GLN A 90 -1.00 -27.15 -3.44
C GLN A 90 -0.23 -26.41 -2.33
N GLY A 91 -0.92 -25.85 -1.32
CA GLY A 91 -0.33 -25.12 -0.20
C GLY A 91 0.07 -23.67 -0.49
N VAL A 92 -0.28 -23.12 -1.64
CA VAL A 92 -0.10 -21.70 -1.97
C VAL A 92 -1.13 -20.87 -1.21
N ALA A 93 -0.65 -19.87 -0.47
CA ALA A 93 -1.51 -18.96 0.26
C ALA A 93 -2.21 -17.97 -0.70
N GLY A 94 -3.50 -17.76 -0.49
CA GLY A 94 -4.34 -16.92 -1.32
C GLY A 94 -5.80 -17.09 -0.92
N ILE A 95 -6.67 -16.16 -1.30
CA ILE A 95 -8.09 -16.27 -0.98
C ILE A 95 -8.77 -17.06 -2.10
N PHE A 96 -9.37 -18.20 -1.73
CA PHE A 96 -10.07 -19.11 -2.62
C PHE A 96 -11.51 -19.27 -2.13
N LEU A 97 -12.47 -19.02 -3.03
CA LEU A 97 -13.88 -19.28 -2.77
C LEU A 97 -14.26 -20.63 -3.37
N PHE A 98 -15.21 -21.32 -2.74
CA PHE A 98 -15.75 -22.58 -3.21
C PHE A 98 -17.28 -22.51 -3.09
N PRO A 99 -18.03 -22.49 -4.19
CA PRO A 99 -19.48 -22.58 -4.13
C PRO A 99 -19.90 -23.93 -3.52
N THR A 100 -20.80 -23.90 -2.53
CA THR A 100 -21.35 -25.10 -1.89
C THR A 100 -22.44 -25.74 -2.75
N GLU A 101 -22.99 -26.87 -2.31
CA GLU A 101 -24.15 -27.47 -2.98
C GLU A 101 -25.37 -26.54 -2.98
N ASP A 102 -25.54 -25.70 -1.95
CA ASP A 102 -26.61 -24.69 -1.88
C ASP A 102 -26.45 -23.58 -2.93
N ALA A 103 -25.24 -23.37 -3.48
CA ALA A 103 -25.06 -22.47 -4.62
C ALA A 103 -25.71 -23.01 -5.89
N SER A 104 -25.81 -24.34 -6.02
CA SER A 104 -26.45 -24.97 -7.17
C SER A 104 -27.97 -24.83 -7.15
N THR A 105 -28.58 -24.88 -5.96
CA THR A 105 -30.03 -24.75 -5.78
C THR A 105 -30.52 -23.33 -6.03
N GLU A 106 -29.68 -22.34 -5.76
CA GLU A 106 -29.96 -20.92 -5.99
C GLU A 106 -29.66 -20.46 -7.43
N ASN A 107 -29.22 -21.37 -8.31
CA ASN A 107 -28.88 -21.08 -9.72
C ASN A 107 -27.86 -19.92 -9.90
N ILE A 108 -26.93 -19.77 -8.95
CA ILE A 108 -25.88 -18.74 -9.03
C ILE A 108 -24.63 -19.23 -9.79
N LEU A 109 -24.54 -20.53 -10.06
CA LEU A 109 -23.45 -21.13 -10.82
C LEU A 109 -23.39 -20.58 -12.25
N GLY A 110 -22.20 -20.19 -12.72
CA GLY A 110 -22.02 -19.53 -14.01
C GLY A 110 -22.47 -18.06 -14.05
N GLY A 111 -23.05 -17.55 -12.96
CA GLY A 111 -23.48 -16.16 -12.82
C GLY A 111 -22.37 -15.23 -12.31
N ALA A 112 -22.56 -13.93 -12.47
CA ALA A 112 -21.71 -12.91 -11.84
C ALA A 112 -22.22 -12.57 -10.44
N VAL A 113 -21.31 -12.45 -9.49
CA VAL A 113 -21.55 -12.01 -8.11
C VAL A 113 -20.62 -10.85 -7.77
N ASN A 114 -21.02 -10.04 -6.79
CA ASN A 114 -20.25 -8.94 -6.25
C ASN A 114 -19.69 -9.34 -4.90
N LEU A 115 -18.37 -9.24 -4.77
CA LEU A 115 -17.62 -9.57 -3.56
C LEU A 115 -17.25 -8.29 -2.82
N THR A 116 -17.44 -8.29 -1.50
CA THR A 116 -16.96 -7.23 -0.62
C THR A 116 -16.21 -7.85 0.55
N PHE A 117 -14.93 -7.51 0.70
CA PHE A 117 -14.06 -8.06 1.74
C PHE A 117 -12.83 -7.20 2.00
N THR A 118 -12.23 -7.40 3.16
CA THR A 118 -10.95 -6.79 3.54
C THR A 118 -9.88 -7.87 3.61
N TYR A 119 -8.72 -7.61 3.04
CA TYR A 119 -7.62 -8.57 2.97
C TYR A 119 -6.25 -7.97 3.36
N GLN A 120 -5.33 -8.86 3.69
CA GLN A 120 -3.90 -8.60 3.83
C GLN A 120 -3.19 -8.94 2.52
N ASP A 121 -2.42 -8.00 2.00
CA ASP A 121 -1.71 -8.17 0.74
C ASP A 121 -0.50 -9.12 0.86
N SER A 122 0.05 -9.53 -0.29
CA SER A 122 1.28 -10.31 -0.35
C SER A 122 2.45 -9.48 0.20
N GLY A 123 2.96 -9.87 1.38
CA GLY A 123 4.00 -9.14 2.10
C GLY A 123 3.53 -8.45 3.38
N PHE A 124 2.23 -8.54 3.72
CA PHE A 124 1.73 -8.03 4.98
C PHE A 124 2.48 -8.63 6.18
N LEU A 125 2.95 -7.75 7.06
CA LEU A 125 3.64 -8.10 8.30
C LEU A 125 2.61 -8.50 9.35
N GLN A 126 2.52 -9.79 9.66
CA GLN A 126 1.53 -10.30 10.63
C GLN A 126 1.81 -9.74 12.05
N ASP A 127 3.08 -9.65 12.41
CA ASP A 127 3.51 -9.13 13.72
C ASP A 127 3.29 -7.61 13.82
N SER A 128 2.58 -7.19 14.87
CA SER A 128 2.35 -5.77 15.17
C SER A 128 3.66 -5.02 15.43
N GLY A 129 4.66 -5.69 16.02
CA GLY A 129 6.00 -5.15 16.23
C GLY A 129 6.71 -4.85 14.91
N ALA A 130 6.71 -5.80 13.96
CA ALA A 130 7.31 -5.62 12.65
C ALA A 130 6.64 -4.48 11.86
N ARG A 131 5.30 -4.38 11.93
CA ARG A 131 4.57 -3.25 11.33
C ARG A 131 4.98 -1.90 11.90
N SER A 132 5.08 -1.81 13.22
CA SER A 132 5.50 -0.58 13.92
C SER A 132 6.92 -0.16 13.52
N ILE A 133 7.84 -1.12 13.42
CA ILE A 133 9.22 -0.87 12.99
C ILE A 133 9.27 -0.38 11.54
N SER A 134 8.52 -1.02 10.64
CA SER A 134 8.45 -0.64 9.22
C SER A 134 7.97 0.81 9.05
N THR A 135 6.90 1.20 9.76
CA THR A 135 6.41 2.58 9.78
C THR A 135 7.42 3.56 10.38
N LEU A 136 8.14 3.16 11.44
CA LEU A 136 9.18 3.98 12.06
C LEU A 136 10.33 4.29 11.07
N ILE A 137 10.72 3.32 10.24
CA ILE A 137 11.77 3.49 9.22
C ILE A 137 11.39 4.61 8.25
N VAL A 138 10.13 4.67 7.81
CA VAL A 138 9.63 5.74 6.93
C VAL A 138 9.72 7.11 7.62
N ILE A 139 9.29 7.19 8.89
CA ILE A 139 9.32 8.44 9.66
C ILE A 139 10.75 8.92 9.89
N ILE A 140 11.67 8.03 10.28
CA ILE A 140 13.08 8.39 10.50
C ILE A 140 13.74 8.82 9.19
N SER A 141 13.44 8.14 8.08
CA SER A 141 13.96 8.51 6.75
C SER A 141 13.46 9.89 6.32
N ALA A 142 12.17 10.18 6.52
CA ALA A 142 11.60 11.49 6.26
C ALA A 142 12.24 12.58 7.13
N LEU A 143 12.45 12.31 8.43
CA LEU A 143 13.09 13.25 9.35
C LEU A 143 14.55 13.53 8.97
N ALA A 144 15.31 12.49 8.61
CA ALA A 144 16.70 12.62 8.18
C ALA A 144 16.83 13.54 6.95
N MET A 145 15.86 13.49 6.03
CA MET A 145 15.82 14.38 4.87
C MET A 145 15.55 15.83 5.24
N VAL A 146 14.62 16.09 6.15
CA VAL A 146 14.37 17.45 6.66
C VAL A 146 15.64 18.02 7.30
N VAL A 147 16.32 17.22 8.12
CA VAL A 147 17.59 17.62 8.74
C VAL A 147 18.66 17.89 7.68
N PHE A 148 18.78 17.04 6.67
CA PHE A 148 19.73 17.24 5.58
C PHE A 148 19.50 18.57 4.85
N VAL A 149 18.26 18.87 4.47
CA VAL A 149 17.92 20.14 3.81
C VAL A 149 18.27 21.34 4.72
N ILE A 150 17.92 21.27 6.01
CA ILE A 150 18.25 22.34 6.97
C ILE A 150 19.76 22.54 7.09
N VAL A 151 20.54 21.47 7.20
CA VAL A 151 22.00 21.53 7.33
C VAL A 151 22.63 22.15 6.08
N VAL A 152 22.19 21.73 4.88
CA VAL A 152 22.67 22.29 3.61
C VAL A 152 22.37 23.79 3.53
N LEU A 153 21.17 24.23 3.93
CA LEU A 153 20.80 25.65 3.97
C LEU A 153 21.59 26.44 5.02
N TRP A 154 21.88 25.85 6.18
CA TRP A 154 22.64 26.51 7.25
C TRP A 154 24.12 26.69 6.93
N GLN A 155 24.74 25.72 6.24
CA GLN A 155 26.18 25.78 5.94
C GLN A 155 26.53 26.84 4.89
N THR A 156 25.62 27.18 3.99
CA THR A 156 25.91 28.05 2.85
C THR A 156 25.33 29.46 2.99
N SER A 157 24.01 29.62 3.17
CA SER A 157 23.36 30.93 2.98
C SER A 157 23.13 31.71 4.28
N LEU A 158 22.83 31.05 5.41
CA LEU A 158 22.64 31.75 6.69
C LEU A 158 23.94 32.22 7.34
N ARG A 159 25.03 31.47 7.16
CA ARG A 159 26.36 31.90 7.64
C ARG A 159 26.84 33.16 6.95
N GLU A 160 26.64 33.30 5.65
CA GLU A 160 27.03 34.51 4.90
C GLU A 160 26.13 35.72 5.24
N LEU A 161 24.83 35.50 5.50
CA LEU A 161 23.90 36.55 5.93
C LEU A 161 24.12 37.00 7.39
N LEU A 162 24.48 36.09 8.29
CA LEU A 162 24.76 36.40 9.70
C LEU A 162 26.19 36.91 9.94
N ALA A 163 27.13 36.66 9.02
CA ALA A 163 28.50 37.14 9.09
C ALA A 163 28.70 38.57 8.57
N LEU A 164 27.63 39.33 8.29
CA LEU A 164 27.76 40.73 7.88
C LEU A 164 28.52 41.52 8.97
N PRO A 165 29.69 42.11 8.65
CA PRO A 165 30.37 42.98 9.58
C PRO A 165 29.48 44.20 9.84
N ARG A 166 29.21 44.49 11.13
CA ARG A 166 28.72 45.81 11.55
C ARG A 166 29.63 46.85 10.90
N ARG A 167 29.15 47.54 9.87
CA ARG A 167 29.76 48.78 9.41
C ARG A 167 29.76 49.72 10.61
N ARG A 168 30.95 49.94 11.18
CA ARG A 168 31.22 51.06 12.05
C ARG A 168 31.23 52.30 11.16
N ASP A 169 30.14 53.03 11.21
CA ASP A 169 30.19 54.48 11.01
C ASP A 169 30.43 55.12 12.39
#